data_AF-A0A653YXQ7-F1
#
_entry.id   AF-A0A653YXQ7-F1
#
_cell.length_a   1.000
_cell.length_b   1.000
_cell.length_c   1.000
_cell.angle_alpha   90.00
_cell.angle_beta   90.00
_cell.angle_gamma   90.00
#
_symmetry.space_group_name_H-M   'P 1'
#
loop_
_entity.id
_entity.type
_entity.pdbx_description
1 polymer ?
#
loop_
_entity_poly.entity_id
_entity_poly.type
_entity_poly.pdbx_seq_one_letter_code
_entity_poly.pdbx_strand_id
1 'polypeptide(L)'
;MDTKTKGVDVILSYNQNIGKGKLTTTLAGNYNEMEITKVNTSDRLKGKEDVYLSPRERAFILASAPKTKINLNLNYKISKFNANVQLVRFDKVTLIGYNGADDYQTYNPKVTTDLSFGYEFSKNITLTVGSKNLFNRYPTLQKAAVSEGNTEAGGIFDPVQMGFAGRQAFARFNFRF
;
A
#
# COMPACT_ATOMS: atom_id res chain seq x y z
N MET A 1 19.26 -17.36 3.65
CA MET A 1 19.38 -16.56 2.42
C MET A 1 19.78 -15.16 2.82
N ASP A 2 20.38 -14.40 1.91
CA ASP A 2 20.74 -13.00 2.12
C ASP A 2 19.95 -12.14 1.12
N THR A 3 19.41 -11.04 1.62
CA THR A 3 18.77 -10.01 0.79
C THR A 3 19.47 -8.68 1.00
N LYS A 4 19.40 -7.84 -0.02
CA LYS A 4 19.87 -6.47 0.04
C LYS A 4 18.78 -5.55 -0.48
N THR A 5 18.46 -4.52 0.29
CA THR A 5 17.54 -3.47 -0.11
C THR A 5 18.28 -2.15 -0.14
N LYS A 6 18.13 -1.40 -1.23
CA LYS A 6 18.58 -0.01 -1.35
C LYS A 6 17.38 0.84 -1.69
N GLY A 7 17.33 2.05 -1.16
CA GLY A 7 16.22 2.94 -1.44
C GLY A 7 16.50 4.39 -1.09
N VAL A 8 15.56 5.23 -1.50
CA VAL A 8 15.52 6.65 -1.18
C VAL A 8 14.11 6.99 -0.71
N ASP A 9 14.03 7.69 0.40
CA ASP A 9 12.80 8.24 0.96
C ASP A 9 12.82 9.77 0.83
N VAL A 10 11.71 10.33 0.35
CA VAL A 10 11.54 11.78 0.20
C VAL A 10 10.25 12.20 0.88
N ILE A 11 10.32 13.21 1.73
CA ILE A 11 9.16 13.83 2.38
C ILE A 11 9.24 15.34 2.15
N LEU A 12 8.21 15.87 1.51
CA LEU A 12 8.01 17.29 1.27
C LEU A 12 6.77 17.75 2.02
N SER A 13 6.86 18.86 2.74
CA SER A 13 5.74 19.45 3.46
C SER A 13 5.65 20.94 3.16
N TYR A 14 4.45 21.39 2.81
CA TYR A 14 4.18 22.78 2.45
C TYR A 14 2.93 23.27 3.18
N ASN A 15 3.01 24.50 3.72
CA ASN A 15 1.92 25.15 4.41
C ASN A 15 1.56 26.44 3.66
N GLN A 16 0.31 26.57 3.26
CA GLN A 16 -0.18 27.74 2.53
C GLN A 16 -1.48 28.25 3.15
N ASN A 17 -1.56 29.56 3.36
CA ASN A 17 -2.85 30.18 3.65
C ASN A 17 -3.58 30.38 2.32
N ILE A 18 -4.79 29.82 2.21
CA ILE A 18 -5.67 29.95 1.04
C ILE A 18 -6.98 30.57 1.55
N GLY A 19 -7.23 31.83 1.16
CA GLY A 19 -8.33 32.61 1.72
C GLY A 19 -8.22 32.72 3.24
N LYS A 20 -9.29 32.35 3.96
CA LYS A 20 -9.34 32.34 5.44
C LYS A 20 -8.87 31.01 6.06
N GLY A 21 -8.49 30.04 5.24
CA GLY A 21 -8.05 28.72 5.71
C GLY A 21 -6.56 28.48 5.52
N LYS A 22 -6.10 27.39 6.11
CA LYS A 22 -4.73 26.90 6.00
C LYS A 22 -4.75 25.52 5.34
N LEU A 23 -4.05 25.39 4.22
CA LEU A 23 -3.75 24.12 3.56
C LEU A 23 -2.37 23.63 4.02
N THR A 24 -2.34 22.42 4.55
CA THR A 24 -1.12 21.65 4.78
C THR A 24 -1.06 20.53 3.76
N THR A 25 -0.02 20.53 2.92
CA THR A 25 0.26 19.49 1.93
C THR A 25 1.47 18.71 2.36
N THR A 26 1.37 17.38 2.42
CA THR A 26 2.50 16.48 2.63
C THR A 26 2.57 15.50 1.47
N LEU A 27 3.69 15.47 0.76
CA LEU A 27 4.02 14.46 -0.23
C LEU A 27 5.15 13.60 0.32
N ALA A 28 4.88 12.34 0.56
CA ALA A 28 5.87 11.36 0.98
C ALA A 28 5.98 10.27 -0.08
N GLY A 29 7.19 9.86 -0.43
CA GLY A 29 7.42 8.82 -1.41
C GLY A 29 8.66 8.02 -1.07
N ASN A 30 8.64 6.74 -1.41
CA ASN A 30 9.82 5.91 -1.38
C ASN A 30 10.07 5.28 -2.75
N TYR A 31 11.35 5.07 -3.05
CA TYR A 31 11.83 4.20 -4.12
C TYR A 31 12.71 3.15 -3.48
N ASN A 32 12.39 1.87 -3.64
CA ASN A 32 13.12 0.76 -3.07
C ASN A 32 13.45 -0.28 -4.14
N GLU A 33 14.64 -0.83 -4.07
CA GLU A 33 15.07 -1.96 -4.88
C GLU A 33 15.61 -3.03 -3.95
N MET A 34 14.92 -4.17 -3.92
CA MET A 34 15.31 -5.35 -3.17
C MET A 34 15.82 -6.40 -4.14
N GLU A 35 16.91 -7.06 -3.77
CA GLU A 35 17.47 -8.20 -4.48
C GLU A 35 17.80 -9.33 -3.50
N ILE A 36 17.65 -10.58 -3.95
CA ILE A 36 18.14 -11.75 -3.24
C ILE A 36 19.59 -11.96 -3.69
N THR A 37 20.55 -11.65 -2.83
CA THR A 37 21.98 -11.68 -3.18
C THR A 37 22.56 -13.08 -3.11
N LYS A 38 22.06 -13.92 -2.19
CA LYS A 38 22.56 -15.28 -2.01
C LYS A 38 21.51 -16.20 -1.42
N VAL A 39 21.43 -17.43 -1.92
CA VAL A 39 20.74 -18.53 -1.25
C VAL A 39 21.78 -19.38 -0.54
N ASN A 40 21.74 -19.39 0.78
CA ASN A 40 22.67 -20.15 1.60
C ASN A 40 22.13 -21.58 1.76
N THR A 41 22.83 -22.55 1.19
CA THR A 41 22.57 -24.00 1.30
C THR A 41 23.80 -24.68 1.91
N SER A 42 23.62 -25.88 2.48
CA SER A 42 24.76 -26.71 2.90
C SER A 42 25.48 -27.31 1.69
N ASP A 43 26.73 -27.75 1.84
CA ASP A 43 27.50 -28.34 0.73
C ASP A 43 26.81 -29.55 0.10
N ARG A 44 26.05 -30.32 0.89
CA ARG A 44 25.26 -31.47 0.42
C ARG A 44 24.08 -31.08 -0.49
N LEU A 45 23.70 -29.80 -0.48
CA LEU A 45 22.52 -29.26 -1.16
C LEU A 45 22.89 -28.20 -2.21
N LYS A 46 24.18 -28.06 -2.53
CA LYS A 46 24.67 -27.18 -3.58
C LYS A 46 24.04 -27.56 -4.93
N GLY A 47 23.51 -26.58 -5.66
CA GLY A 47 22.79 -26.79 -6.92
C GLY A 47 21.32 -27.19 -6.76
N LYS A 48 20.81 -27.26 -5.53
CA LYS A 48 19.39 -27.52 -5.22
C LYS A 48 18.68 -26.31 -4.62
N GLU A 49 19.22 -25.11 -4.80
CA GLU A 49 18.72 -23.87 -4.21
C GLU A 49 17.24 -23.64 -4.54
N ASP A 50 16.84 -23.91 -5.79
CA ASP A 50 15.47 -23.69 -6.27
C ASP A 50 14.45 -24.70 -5.71
N VAL A 51 14.92 -25.80 -5.10
CA VAL A 51 14.04 -26.73 -4.37
C VAL A 51 13.62 -26.14 -3.02
N TYR A 52 14.49 -25.33 -2.39
CA TYR A 52 14.25 -24.75 -1.07
C TYR A 52 13.79 -23.29 -1.14
N LEU A 53 14.14 -22.59 -2.22
CA LEU A 53 13.72 -21.23 -2.50
C LEU A 53 13.41 -21.12 -3.99
N SER A 54 12.23 -21.62 -4.36
CA SER A 54 11.75 -21.64 -5.72
C SER A 54 11.61 -20.22 -6.29
N PRO A 55 11.55 -20.08 -7.63
CA PRO A 55 11.24 -18.80 -8.26
C PRO A 55 10.01 -18.12 -7.66
N ARG A 56 9.00 -18.90 -7.28
CA ARG A 56 7.80 -18.40 -6.62
C ARG A 56 8.09 -17.77 -5.27
N GLU A 57 8.76 -18.48 -4.34
CA GLU A 57 9.10 -17.87 -3.05
C GLU A 57 9.97 -16.62 -3.21
N ARG A 58 10.89 -16.61 -4.18
CA ARG A 58 11.70 -15.43 -4.49
C ARG A 58 10.82 -14.27 -4.96
N ALA A 59 9.86 -14.51 -5.84
CA ALA A 59 8.91 -13.49 -6.28
C ALA A 59 8.10 -12.93 -5.10
N PHE A 60 7.66 -13.76 -4.16
CA PHE A 60 6.98 -13.31 -2.94
C PHE A 60 7.83 -12.40 -2.07
N ILE A 61 9.09 -12.78 -1.85
CA ILE A 61 10.03 -11.97 -1.07
C ILE A 61 10.21 -10.60 -1.72
N LEU A 62 10.48 -10.56 -3.03
CA LEU A 62 10.69 -9.32 -3.77
C LEU A 62 9.42 -8.47 -3.86
N ALA A 63 8.25 -9.10 -3.96
CA ALA A 63 6.94 -8.44 -3.99
C ALA A 63 6.55 -7.77 -2.67
N SER A 64 7.12 -8.20 -1.54
CA SER A 64 6.87 -7.59 -0.23
C SER A 64 7.38 -6.15 -0.12
N ALA A 65 8.36 -5.79 -0.96
CA ALA A 65 8.96 -4.46 -1.04
C ALA A 65 8.73 -3.87 -2.45
N PRO A 66 7.52 -3.37 -2.76
CA PRO A 66 7.23 -2.77 -4.05
C PRO A 66 8.17 -1.59 -4.33
N LYS A 67 8.50 -1.41 -5.62
CA LYS A 67 9.51 -0.45 -6.04
C LYS A 67 9.21 0.97 -5.61
N THR A 68 7.94 1.37 -5.61
CA THR A 68 7.53 2.69 -5.13
C THR A 68 6.27 2.65 -4.30
N LYS A 69 6.17 3.58 -3.37
CA LYS A 69 4.91 3.96 -2.73
C LYS A 69 4.89 5.46 -2.53
N ILE A 70 3.79 6.09 -2.95
CA ILE A 70 3.63 7.54 -2.87
C ILE A 70 2.38 7.87 -2.08
N ASN A 71 2.48 8.78 -1.12
CA ASN A 71 1.39 9.28 -0.31
C ASN A 71 1.30 10.80 -0.45
N LEU A 72 0.18 11.30 -0.94
CA LEU A 72 -0.14 12.72 -0.95
C LEU A 72 -1.26 12.97 0.06
N ASN A 73 -1.01 13.81 1.03
CA ASN A 73 -1.96 14.23 2.04
C ASN A 73 -2.24 15.73 1.93
N LEU A 74 -3.51 16.09 1.79
CA LEU A 74 -4.00 17.46 1.75
C LEU A 74 -4.92 17.66 2.95
N ASN A 75 -4.54 18.56 3.85
CA ASN A 75 -5.36 18.93 5.00
C ASN A 75 -5.71 20.41 4.94
N TYR A 76 -6.99 20.74 4.84
CA TYR A 76 -7.46 22.12 4.81
C TYR A 76 -8.27 22.41 6.07
N LYS A 77 -7.79 23.35 6.88
CA LYS A 77 -8.48 23.83 8.08
C LYS A 77 -8.97 25.25 7.88
N ILE A 78 -10.24 25.51 8.15
CA ILE A 78 -10.85 26.84 8.12
C ILE A 78 -11.83 27.00 9.28
N SER A 79 -11.57 27.95 10.17
CA SER A 79 -12.38 28.15 11.38
C SER A 79 -12.57 26.81 12.13
N LYS A 80 -13.82 26.38 12.33
CA LYS A 80 -14.22 25.13 12.99
C LYS A 80 -14.20 23.90 12.08
N PHE A 81 -13.93 24.06 10.78
CA PHE A 81 -13.98 22.96 9.81
C PHE A 81 -12.60 22.45 9.44
N ASN A 82 -12.52 21.14 9.24
CA ASN A 82 -11.35 20.46 8.70
C ASN A 82 -11.80 19.54 7.55
N ALA A 83 -11.11 19.56 6.43
CA ALA A 83 -11.25 18.59 5.36
C ALA A 83 -9.89 17.94 5.08
N ASN A 84 -9.88 16.63 4.91
CA ASN A 84 -8.67 15.89 4.60
C ASN A 84 -8.87 14.94 3.44
N VAL A 85 -7.97 15.00 2.47
CA VAL A 85 -7.87 14.06 1.35
C VAL A 85 -6.49 13.41 1.41
N GLN A 86 -6.45 12.09 1.41
CA GLN A 86 -5.21 11.33 1.29
C GLN A 86 -5.28 10.41 0.06
N LEU A 87 -4.25 10.47 -0.77
CA LEU A 87 -4.05 9.61 -1.93
C LEU A 87 -2.84 8.72 -1.67
N VAL A 88 -3.00 7.40 -1.81
CA VAL A 88 -1.89 6.45 -1.71
C VAL A 88 -1.75 5.68 -3.01
N ARG A 89 -0.64 5.89 -3.72
CA ARG A 89 -0.26 5.12 -4.90
C ARG A 89 0.62 3.94 -4.48
N PHE A 90 0.15 2.75 -4.80
CA PHE A 90 0.90 1.49 -4.72
C PHE A 90 1.41 1.14 -6.12
N ASP A 91 2.68 0.76 -6.23
CA ASP A 91 3.26 0.39 -7.51
C ASP A 91 2.86 -1.02 -7.96
N LYS A 92 3.28 -1.35 -9.19
CA LYS A 92 3.12 -2.68 -9.75
C LYS A 92 3.85 -3.72 -8.90
N VAL A 93 3.21 -4.87 -8.72
CA VAL A 93 3.81 -6.06 -8.11
C VAL A 93 3.58 -7.24 -9.05
N THR A 94 4.56 -8.13 -9.18
CA THR A 94 4.44 -9.37 -9.92
C THR A 94 4.76 -10.53 -8.99
N LEU A 95 3.83 -11.47 -8.90
CA LEU A 95 3.98 -12.75 -8.22
C LEU A 95 4.14 -13.87 -9.26
N ILE A 96 4.45 -15.06 -8.79
CA ILE A 96 4.44 -16.28 -9.61
C ILE A 96 3.44 -17.24 -8.97
N GLY A 97 2.55 -17.82 -9.78
CA GLY A 97 1.55 -18.79 -9.32
C GLY A 97 2.09 -20.22 -9.24
N TYR A 98 1.18 -21.17 -9.13
CA TYR A 98 1.46 -22.59 -8.90
C TYR A 98 1.68 -23.37 -10.21
N ASN A 99 1.42 -22.79 -11.38
CA ASN A 99 1.54 -23.48 -12.68
C ASN A 99 2.97 -23.48 -13.26
N GLY A 100 3.98 -23.09 -12.46
CA GLY A 100 5.39 -23.13 -12.84
C GLY A 100 6.09 -21.78 -12.73
N ALA A 101 7.39 -21.75 -13.06
CA ALA A 101 8.24 -20.57 -12.87
C ALA A 101 7.85 -19.36 -13.75
N ASP A 102 7.12 -19.59 -14.84
CA ASP A 102 6.68 -18.55 -15.78
C ASP A 102 5.21 -18.14 -15.60
N ASP A 103 4.54 -18.60 -14.54
CA ASP A 103 3.15 -18.27 -14.22
C ASP A 103 3.03 -16.89 -13.56
N TYR A 104 3.35 -15.83 -14.30
CA TYR A 104 3.41 -14.47 -13.77
C TYR A 104 2.01 -13.89 -13.50
N GLN A 105 1.76 -13.50 -12.25
CA GLN A 105 0.55 -12.81 -11.82
C GLN A 105 0.86 -11.35 -11.50
N THR A 106 0.44 -10.43 -12.39
CA THR A 106 0.81 -9.02 -12.30
C THR A 106 -0.33 -8.15 -11.77
N TYR A 107 -0.08 -7.49 -10.65
CA TYR A 107 -0.97 -6.51 -10.04
C TYR A 107 -0.55 -5.12 -10.47
N ASN A 108 -1.42 -4.44 -11.21
CA ASN A 108 -1.15 -3.12 -11.76
C ASN A 108 -1.11 -2.06 -10.65
N PRO A 109 -0.40 -0.95 -10.85
CA PRO A 109 -0.41 0.16 -9.91
C PRO A 109 -1.84 0.61 -9.57
N LYS A 110 -2.07 0.94 -8.30
CA LYS A 110 -3.38 1.39 -7.80
C LYS A 110 -3.22 2.66 -6.99
N VAL A 111 -4.27 3.47 -6.99
CA VAL A 111 -4.40 4.63 -6.12
C VAL A 111 -5.66 4.46 -5.27
N THR A 112 -5.51 4.53 -3.95
CA THR A 112 -6.63 4.66 -3.01
C THR A 112 -6.83 6.11 -2.63
N THR A 113 -8.07 6.45 -2.30
CA THR A 113 -8.46 7.78 -1.84
C THR A 113 -9.17 7.66 -0.51
N ASP A 114 -8.63 8.32 0.49
CA ASP A 114 -9.26 8.48 1.80
C ASP A 114 -9.74 9.92 1.92
N LEU A 115 -10.93 10.10 2.48
CA LEU A 115 -11.58 11.40 2.62
C LEU A 115 -12.17 11.52 4.02
N SER A 116 -11.98 12.66 4.68
CA SER A 116 -12.66 12.95 5.93
C SER A 116 -12.98 14.43 6.11
N PHE A 117 -14.04 14.68 6.87
CA PHE A 117 -14.51 16.00 7.25
C PHE A 117 -14.68 16.05 8.77
N GLY A 118 -14.16 17.11 9.38
CA GLY A 118 -14.23 17.36 10.80
C GLY A 118 -14.91 18.68 11.13
N TYR A 119 -15.62 18.71 12.26
CA TYR A 119 -16.21 19.91 12.84
C TYR A 119 -15.86 20.03 14.33
N GLU A 120 -15.30 21.17 14.70
CA GLU A 120 -14.93 21.54 16.06
C GLU A 120 -16.10 22.26 16.72
N PHE A 121 -16.92 21.53 17.49
CA PHE A 121 -18.05 22.10 18.24
C PHE A 121 -17.56 23.08 19.31
N SER A 122 -16.45 22.72 19.97
CA SER A 122 -15.74 23.53 20.97
C SER A 122 -14.25 23.21 20.93
N LYS A 123 -13.45 23.86 21.79
CA LYS A 123 -12.01 23.54 21.95
C LYS A 123 -11.77 22.10 22.44
N ASN A 124 -12.77 21.49 23.05
CA ASN A 124 -12.70 20.19 23.71
C ASN A 124 -13.43 19.08 22.94
N ILE A 125 -14.29 19.43 21.97
CA ILE A 125 -15.16 18.47 21.28
C ILE A 125 -14.99 18.60 19.76
N THR A 126 -14.63 17.50 19.11
CA THR A 126 -14.54 17.42 17.65
C THR A 126 -15.20 16.14 17.15
N LEU A 127 -16.06 16.27 16.16
CA LEU A 127 -16.59 15.14 15.39
C LEU A 127 -15.89 15.09 14.04
N THR A 128 -15.54 13.90 13.58
CA THR A 128 -15.00 13.65 12.24
C THR A 128 -15.75 12.49 11.61
N VAL A 129 -16.18 12.65 10.37
CA VAL A 129 -16.77 11.60 9.56
C VAL A 129 -15.92 11.40 8.31
N GLY A 130 -15.80 10.18 7.83
CA GLY A 130 -14.96 9.92 6.67
C GLY A 130 -15.08 8.52 6.13
N SER A 131 -14.28 8.26 5.10
CA SER A 131 -14.19 6.99 4.42
C SER A 131 -12.76 6.73 4.02
N LYS A 132 -12.24 5.55 4.36
CA LYS A 132 -11.03 5.00 3.75
C LYS A 132 -11.41 4.23 2.50
N ASN A 133 -10.57 4.31 1.47
CA ASN A 133 -10.83 3.69 0.18
C ASN A 133 -12.21 4.08 -0.38
N LEU A 134 -12.47 5.39 -0.44
CA LEU A 134 -13.75 6.00 -0.80
C LEU A 134 -14.37 5.42 -2.10
N PHE A 135 -13.51 5.11 -3.08
CA PHE A 135 -13.90 4.58 -4.38
C PHE A 135 -13.91 3.05 -4.46
N ASN A 136 -13.81 2.35 -3.32
CA ASN A 136 -13.88 0.90 -3.22
C ASN A 136 -12.92 0.18 -4.20
N ARG A 137 -11.64 0.60 -4.19
CA ARG A 137 -10.59 0.08 -5.08
C ARG A 137 -9.99 -1.19 -4.49
N TYR A 138 -9.68 -2.15 -5.35
CA TYR A 138 -9.04 -3.41 -4.99
C TYR A 138 -7.79 -3.64 -5.86
N PRO A 139 -6.91 -4.58 -5.48
CA PRO A 139 -5.85 -5.09 -6.35
C PRO A 139 -6.38 -5.54 -7.72
N THR A 140 -5.49 -5.67 -8.71
CA THR A 140 -5.89 -6.28 -9.99
C THR A 140 -6.42 -7.68 -9.75
N LEU A 141 -7.63 -7.94 -10.22
CA LEU A 141 -8.25 -9.26 -10.17
C LEU A 141 -7.59 -10.17 -11.21
N GLN A 142 -6.97 -11.27 -10.75
CA GLN A 142 -6.37 -12.30 -11.61
C GLN A 142 -7.44 -13.34 -11.99
N LYS A 143 -8.35 -13.01 -12.92
CA LYS A 143 -9.55 -13.84 -13.19
C LYS A 143 -9.24 -15.31 -13.49
N ALA A 144 -8.30 -15.59 -14.40
CA ALA A 144 -7.93 -16.96 -14.75
C ALA A 144 -7.35 -17.70 -13.54
N ALA A 145 -6.41 -17.07 -12.84
CA ALA A 145 -5.80 -17.61 -11.63
C ALA A 145 -6.83 -17.92 -10.53
N VAL A 146 -7.82 -17.04 -10.31
CA VAL A 146 -8.94 -17.28 -9.39
C VAL A 146 -9.76 -18.49 -9.79
N SER A 147 -10.15 -18.60 -11.06
CA SER A 147 -10.97 -19.73 -11.56
C SER A 147 -10.26 -21.07 -11.47
N GLU A 148 -8.93 -21.06 -11.54
CA GLU A 148 -8.08 -22.26 -11.45
C GLU A 148 -7.66 -22.60 -10.01
N GLY A 149 -8.07 -21.80 -9.01
CA GLY A 149 -7.61 -21.97 -7.62
C GLY A 149 -6.14 -21.60 -7.42
N ASN A 150 -5.54 -20.94 -8.40
CA ASN A 150 -4.14 -20.54 -8.48
C ASN A 150 -3.93 -19.14 -7.86
N THR A 151 -4.44 -18.92 -6.65
CA THR A 151 -4.24 -17.65 -5.91
C THR A 151 -3.62 -17.95 -4.57
N GLU A 152 -2.95 -16.96 -3.99
CA GLU A 152 -2.26 -17.12 -2.72
C GLU A 152 -3.22 -17.23 -1.54
N ALA A 153 -4.23 -16.36 -1.54
CA ALA A 153 -5.22 -16.34 -0.47
C ALA A 153 -6.35 -17.37 -0.66
N GLY A 154 -6.36 -18.12 -1.76
CA GLY A 154 -7.50 -18.96 -2.16
C GLY A 154 -8.79 -18.17 -2.45
N GLY A 155 -8.68 -16.83 -2.51
CA GLY A 155 -9.79 -15.91 -2.69
C GLY A 155 -9.58 -15.02 -3.92
N ILE A 156 -10.55 -14.14 -4.19
CA ILE A 156 -10.55 -13.30 -5.41
C ILE A 156 -9.45 -12.21 -5.41
N PHE A 157 -8.83 -11.90 -4.27
CA PHE A 157 -7.78 -10.90 -4.17
C PHE A 157 -6.63 -11.40 -3.30
N ASP A 158 -5.41 -11.25 -3.81
CA ASP A 158 -4.21 -11.55 -3.04
C ASP A 158 -3.80 -10.39 -2.12
N PRO A 159 -3.15 -10.67 -0.99
CA PRO A 159 -2.73 -9.69 0.00
C PRO A 159 -1.46 -8.96 -0.43
N VAL A 160 -1.47 -8.37 -1.63
CA VAL A 160 -0.42 -7.42 -2.05
C VAL A 160 -0.40 -6.21 -1.13
N GLN A 161 0.64 -5.38 -1.21
CA GLN A 161 0.87 -4.27 -0.26
C GLN A 161 -0.32 -3.29 -0.07
N MET A 162 -1.19 -3.15 -1.07
CA MET A 162 -2.42 -2.37 -1.00
C MET A 162 -3.46 -2.94 -0.02
N GLY A 163 -3.38 -4.24 0.28
CA GLY A 163 -4.42 -5.02 0.92
C GLY A 163 -5.61 -5.26 0.00
N PHE A 164 -6.62 -5.96 0.52
CA PHE A 164 -7.88 -6.27 -0.17
C PHE A 164 -9.10 -5.70 0.56
N ALA A 165 -8.89 -4.84 1.56
CA ALA A 165 -9.97 -4.19 2.28
C ALA A 165 -10.73 -3.22 1.36
N GLY A 166 -12.05 -3.41 1.28
CA GLY A 166 -12.93 -2.49 0.56
C GLY A 166 -13.10 -1.15 1.27
N ARG A 167 -14.11 -0.39 0.85
CA ARG A 167 -14.47 0.89 1.45
C ARG A 167 -14.83 0.74 2.93
N GLN A 168 -14.26 1.59 3.77
CA GLN A 168 -14.55 1.63 5.22
C GLN A 168 -15.03 3.03 5.61
N ALA A 169 -16.31 3.17 5.93
CA ALA A 169 -16.84 4.39 6.51
C ALA A 169 -16.56 4.44 8.01
N PHE A 170 -16.32 5.64 8.55
CA PHE A 170 -16.09 5.82 9.98
C PHE A 170 -16.64 7.15 10.49
N ALA A 171 -16.90 7.18 11.79
CA ALA A 171 -17.08 8.38 12.58
C ALA A 171 -16.11 8.33 13.76
N ARG A 172 -15.51 9.47 14.11
CA ARG A 172 -14.59 9.63 15.23
C ARG A 172 -15.04 10.81 16.07
N PHE A 173 -15.28 10.56 17.35
CA PHE A 173 -15.55 11.59 18.34
C PHE A 173 -14.30 11.76 19.21
N ASN A 174 -13.75 12.98 19.26
CA ASN A 174 -12.60 13.30 20.09
C ASN A 174 -13.04 14.25 21.22
N PHE A 175 -12.67 13.89 22.44
CA PHE A 175 -12.85 14.71 23.63
C PHE A 175 -11.49 14.99 24.29
N ARG A 176 -11.24 16.24 24.70
CA ARG A 176 -10.02 16.64 25.42
C ARG A 176 -10.41 17.29 26.75
N PHE A 177 -9.80 16.79 27.83
CA PHE A 177 -9.95 17.31 29.20
C PHE A 177 -8.92 18.41 29.47
#